data_AF-A0A3D8SLT4-F1
#
_entry.id   AF-A0A3D8SLT4-F1
#
_cell.length_a   1.000
_cell.length_b   1.000
_cell.length_c   1.000
_cell.angle_alpha   90.00
_cell.angle_beta   90.00
_cell.angle_gamma   90.00
#
_symmetry.space_group_name_H-M   'P 1'
#
loop_
_entity.id
_entity.type
_entity.pdbx_description
1 polymer ?
#
loop_
_entity_poly.entity_id
_entity_poly.type
_entity_poly.pdbx_seq_one_letter_code
_entity_poly.pdbx_strand_id
1 'polypeptide(L)'
;MDYGVSKRVMVLAFTLLAFVWLLKLNKNYLGLAPSGDTPVAPTGVSASPNKNVYGHITNKVAVITDTQYTPRLIPLILHYHSVLGPDWPIVFYTSQETLTQHLDPNSKQASAIWSRAVQDGRIQVRTIPEEFNLTSRDGVNIYLSRPWLWESLAPAQHVLIFQTDAIVCANAHRSLDDFLEWDWIGAPLHATDAWYNGGLSLRNRTMILDILREGNNWENETQSGAWTFGGEDAWFSRKMDARGAHLPPAQESLQFACEFDWHVDQQKEPFGYHKIHKNAPSKLDEIIQWCPEITLAAPGKLAD
;
A
#
# COMPACT_ATOMS: atom_id res chain seq x y z
N MET A 1 -0.52 -39.87 50.25
CA MET A 1 0.52 -39.09 50.96
C MET A 1 0.25 -37.63 50.65
N ASP A 2 -0.42 -36.95 51.56
CA ASP A 2 -0.74 -35.52 51.44
C ASP A 2 0.53 -34.71 51.69
N TYR A 3 1.07 -34.09 50.63
CA TYR A 3 2.13 -33.11 50.74
C TYR A 3 1.52 -31.72 51.01
N GLY A 4 0.99 -31.54 52.21
CA GLY A 4 0.53 -30.23 52.69
C GLY A 4 1.75 -29.35 52.99
N VAL A 5 1.96 -28.29 52.20
CA VAL A 5 2.99 -27.28 52.49
C VAL A 5 2.70 -26.67 53.86
N SER A 6 3.65 -26.83 54.78
CA SER A 6 3.53 -26.35 56.16
C SER A 6 3.22 -24.85 56.20
N LYS A 7 2.26 -24.43 57.04
CA LYS A 7 1.92 -23.01 57.25
C LYS A 7 3.14 -22.14 57.55
N ARG A 8 4.18 -22.70 58.19
CA ARG A 8 5.44 -21.98 58.46
C ARG A 8 6.21 -21.64 57.19
N VAL A 9 6.19 -22.52 56.18
CA VAL A 9 6.85 -22.30 54.89
C VAL A 9 6.12 -21.22 54.09
N MET A 10 4.78 -21.22 54.12
CA MET A 10 4.00 -20.14 53.48
C MET A 10 4.24 -18.79 54.14
N VAL A 11 4.28 -18.71 55.48
CA VAL A 11 4.55 -17.45 56.19
C VAL A 11 5.95 -16.92 55.87
N LEU A 12 6.96 -17.79 55.79
CA LEU A 12 8.31 -17.39 55.38
C LEU A 12 8.37 -16.89 53.93
N ALA A 13 7.64 -17.54 53.01
CA ALA A 13 7.58 -17.11 51.62
C ALA A 13 6.89 -15.74 51.46
N PHE A 14 5.77 -15.51 52.16
CA PHE A 14 5.06 -14.24 52.10
C PHE A 14 5.82 -13.10 52.78
N THR A 15 6.53 -13.38 53.88
CA THR A 15 7.39 -12.37 54.53
C THR A 15 8.60 -12.00 53.67
N LEU A 16 9.20 -12.96 52.97
CA LEU A 16 10.28 -12.70 52.02
C LEU A 16 9.78 -11.86 50.83
N LEU A 17 8.61 -12.19 50.26
CA LEU A 17 8.00 -11.42 49.16
C LEU A 17 7.64 -9.99 49.58
N ALA A 18 7.09 -9.81 50.78
CA ALA A 18 6.79 -8.49 51.34
C ALA A 18 8.07 -7.66 51.54
N PHE A 19 9.16 -8.28 52.00
CA PHE A 19 10.45 -7.62 52.17
C PHE A 19 11.06 -7.19 50.83
N VAL A 20 11.01 -8.05 49.81
CA VAL A 20 11.47 -7.71 48.45
C VAL A 20 10.63 -6.58 47.83
N TRP A 21 9.32 -6.58 48.06
CA TRP A 21 8.43 -5.53 47.58
C TRP A 21 8.69 -4.19 48.29
N LEU A 22 8.92 -4.20 49.61
CA LEU A 22 9.30 -3.02 50.39
C LEU A 22 10.65 -2.44 49.93
N LEU A 23 11.64 -3.28 49.61
CA LEU A 23 12.92 -2.81 49.06
C LEU A 23 12.77 -2.18 47.66
N LYS A 24 11.85 -2.69 46.82
CA LYS A 24 11.54 -2.07 45.52
C LYS A 24 10.83 -0.72 45.66
N LEU A 25 9.91 -0.60 46.62
CA LEU A 25 9.26 0.67 46.93
C LEU A 25 10.25 1.70 47.49
N ASN A 26 11.19 1.28 48.33
CA ASN A 26 12.14 2.20 48.96
C ASN A 26 13.22 2.70 47.97
N LYS A 27 13.52 1.94 46.90
CA LYS A 27 14.34 2.44 45.78
C LYS A 27 13.71 3.62 45.05
N ASN A 28 12.39 3.77 45.09
CA ASN A 28 11.68 4.91 44.49
C ASN A 28 11.56 6.12 45.45
N TYR A 29 11.95 5.98 46.73
CA TYR A 29 11.84 7.04 47.74
C TYR A 29 13.19 7.58 48.26
N LEU A 30 14.32 6.99 47.86
CA LEU A 30 15.67 7.50 48.14
C LEU A 30 16.38 8.02 46.86
N GLY A 31 15.61 8.70 46.02
CA GLY A 31 16.16 9.59 44.99
C GLY A 31 16.58 10.91 45.63
N LEU A 32 17.85 10.97 46.04
CA LEU A 32 18.55 12.21 46.33
C LEU A 32 18.26 13.25 45.25
N ALA A 33 17.74 14.41 45.65
CA ALA A 33 17.69 15.59 44.80
C ALA A 33 19.12 15.96 44.38
N PRO A 34 19.42 16.16 43.08
CA PRO A 34 20.66 16.78 42.68
C PRO A 34 20.58 18.25 43.11
N SER A 35 21.50 18.63 43.99
CA SER A 35 21.87 20.01 44.28
C SER A 35 22.13 20.78 42.99
N GLY A 36 21.63 22.02 42.95
CA GLY A 36 21.74 22.88 41.78
C GLY A 36 23.17 23.14 41.34
N ASP A 37 23.42 22.88 40.06
CA ASP A 37 24.28 23.68 39.23
C ASP A 37 23.41 24.24 38.12
N THR A 38 23.40 25.56 37.99
CA THR A 38 22.67 26.28 36.94
C THR A 38 23.31 25.93 35.60
N PRO A 39 22.60 25.30 34.65
CA PRO A 39 23.13 25.19 33.30
C PRO A 39 23.04 26.59 32.69
N VAL A 40 24.20 27.19 32.41
CA VAL A 40 24.28 28.29 31.45
C VAL A 40 23.60 27.81 30.17
N ALA A 41 22.50 28.47 29.80
CA ALA A 41 21.75 28.15 28.61
C ALA A 41 22.69 28.18 27.40
N PRO A 42 22.78 27.10 26.60
CA PRO A 42 23.40 27.19 25.29
C PRO A 42 22.55 28.17 24.49
N THR A 43 23.15 29.32 24.19
CA THR A 43 22.61 30.28 23.24
C THR A 43 22.27 29.56 21.94
N GLY A 44 20.98 29.57 21.60
CA GLY A 44 20.48 29.55 20.23
C GLY A 44 21.08 28.52 19.29
N VAL A 45 20.77 27.24 19.49
CA VAL A 45 20.52 26.38 18.33
C VAL A 45 19.02 26.27 18.23
N SER A 46 18.44 27.08 17.32
CA SER A 46 17.14 26.76 16.76
C SER A 46 17.25 25.34 16.22
N ALA A 47 16.77 24.36 16.98
CA ALA A 47 16.44 23.07 16.42
C ALA A 47 15.39 23.38 15.36
N SER A 48 15.83 23.44 14.10
CA SER A 48 14.92 23.45 12.98
C SER A 48 13.94 22.32 13.26
N PRO A 49 12.62 22.56 13.27
CA PRO A 49 11.67 21.47 13.47
C PRO A 49 12.06 20.43 12.44
N ASN A 50 12.40 19.22 12.88
CA ASN A 50 12.79 18.11 12.00
C ASN A 50 11.76 18.12 10.89
N LYS A 51 12.14 18.60 9.70
CA LYS A 51 11.20 18.82 8.61
C LYS A 51 10.64 17.45 8.36
N ASN A 52 9.35 17.24 8.61
CA ASN A 52 8.76 15.93 8.46
C ASN A 52 8.96 15.53 6.99
N VAL A 53 9.94 14.66 6.72
CA VAL A 53 10.30 14.22 5.36
C VAL A 53 9.34 13.12 4.91
N TYR A 54 8.59 12.52 5.85
CA TYR A 54 7.60 11.49 5.54
C TYR A 54 6.51 12.09 4.66
N GLY A 55 6.17 11.38 3.58
CA GLY A 55 5.06 11.75 2.72
C GLY A 55 5.37 12.59 1.50
N HIS A 56 6.59 13.11 1.36
CA HIS A 56 6.94 13.83 0.13
C HIS A 56 7.18 12.84 -1.01
N ILE A 57 6.46 13.03 -2.12
CA ILE A 57 6.73 12.30 -3.35
C ILE A 57 8.14 12.68 -3.80
N THR A 58 9.01 11.68 -3.89
CA THR A 58 10.38 11.83 -4.41
C THR A 58 10.49 11.00 -5.69
N ASN A 59 11.19 9.87 -5.66
CA ASN A 59 11.34 8.99 -6.82
C ASN A 59 10.24 7.92 -6.90
N LYS A 60 9.57 7.63 -5.79
CA LYS A 60 8.61 6.52 -5.62
C LYS A 60 7.31 7.02 -5.02
N VAL A 61 6.20 6.44 -5.43
CA VAL A 61 4.86 6.71 -4.86
C VAL A 61 3.95 5.52 -5.11
N ALA A 62 3.10 5.21 -4.13
CA ALA A 62 2.02 4.26 -4.31
C ALA A 62 0.69 5.00 -4.43
N VAL A 63 -0.20 4.51 -5.28
CA VAL A 63 -1.42 5.21 -5.66
C VAL A 63 -2.58 4.24 -5.68
N ILE A 64 -3.65 4.68 -5.03
CA ILE A 64 -4.96 4.06 -5.07
C ILE A 64 -5.99 5.12 -5.41
N THR A 65 -6.94 4.75 -6.27
CA THR A 65 -8.04 5.62 -6.65
C THR A 65 -9.35 4.87 -6.48
N ASP A 66 -10.24 5.38 -5.64
CA ASP A 66 -11.56 4.79 -5.42
C ASP A 66 -12.57 5.86 -5.00
N THR A 67 -13.70 5.94 -5.70
CA THR A 67 -14.82 6.85 -5.40
C THR A 67 -16.03 6.13 -4.79
N GLN A 68 -15.94 4.82 -4.59
CA GLN A 68 -17.01 3.96 -4.13
C GLN A 68 -16.67 3.37 -2.76
N TYR A 69 -16.58 4.24 -1.76
CA TYR A 69 -16.13 3.92 -0.41
C TYR A 69 -16.71 2.61 0.14
N THR A 70 -15.84 1.84 0.82
CA THR A 70 -16.24 0.68 1.61
C THR A 70 -15.50 0.68 2.95
N PRO A 71 -16.04 0.04 4.00
CA PRO A 71 -15.35 -0.07 5.29
C PRO A 71 -13.98 -0.77 5.23
N ARG A 72 -13.68 -1.52 4.15
CA ARG A 72 -12.38 -2.18 3.95
C ARG A 72 -11.30 -1.25 3.40
N LEU A 73 -11.68 -0.11 2.81
CA LEU A 73 -10.75 0.77 2.12
C LEU A 73 -9.66 1.32 3.04
N ILE A 74 -10.03 1.79 4.24
CA ILE A 74 -9.06 2.33 5.20
C ILE A 74 -8.11 1.26 5.73
N PRO A 75 -8.59 0.09 6.21
CA PRO A 75 -7.71 -1.04 6.54
C PRO A 75 -6.78 -1.46 5.39
N LEU A 76 -7.29 -1.53 4.16
CA LEU A 76 -6.49 -1.88 2.98
C LEU A 76 -5.34 -0.89 2.76
N ILE A 77 -5.63 0.41 2.73
CA ILE A 77 -4.60 1.43 2.50
C ILE A 77 -3.57 1.43 3.64
N LEU A 78 -4.00 1.26 4.89
CA LEU A 78 -3.10 1.19 6.04
C LEU A 78 -2.22 -0.07 6.01
N HIS A 79 -2.72 -1.17 5.49
CA HIS A 79 -1.93 -2.38 5.23
C HIS A 79 -0.82 -2.10 4.22
N TYR A 80 -1.15 -1.54 3.05
CA TYR A 80 -0.15 -1.12 2.06
C TYR A 80 0.86 -0.15 2.66
N HIS A 81 0.41 0.85 3.41
CA HIS A 81 1.30 1.79 4.08
C HIS A 81 2.31 1.07 5.01
N SER A 82 1.85 0.06 5.73
CA SER A 82 2.69 -0.69 6.67
C SER A 82 3.70 -1.60 5.97
N VAL A 83 3.29 -2.28 4.89
CA VAL A 83 4.15 -3.20 4.12
C VAL A 83 5.18 -2.44 3.28
N LEU A 84 4.78 -1.36 2.62
CA LEU A 84 5.66 -0.59 1.73
C LEU A 84 6.69 0.27 2.49
N GLY A 85 6.37 0.65 3.73
CA GLY A 85 7.26 1.46 4.56
C GLY A 85 7.29 2.95 4.18
N PRO A 86 8.13 3.75 4.87
CA PRO A 86 8.14 5.20 4.76
C PRO A 86 8.64 5.76 3.42
N ASP A 87 9.40 4.97 2.66
CA ASP A 87 9.99 5.38 1.36
C ASP A 87 8.96 5.38 0.23
N TRP A 88 7.78 4.81 0.46
CA TRP A 88 6.65 4.74 -0.46
C TRP A 88 5.47 5.54 0.09
N PRO A 89 5.43 6.87 -0.12
CA PRO A 89 4.26 7.66 0.24
C PRO A 89 3.04 7.20 -0.56
N ILE A 90 1.87 7.18 0.06
CA ILE A 90 0.62 6.83 -0.61
C ILE A 90 -0.15 8.08 -1.00
N VAL A 91 -0.61 8.15 -2.24
CA VAL A 91 -1.63 9.11 -2.67
C VAL A 91 -2.94 8.37 -2.90
N PHE A 92 -3.94 8.69 -2.08
CA PHE A 92 -5.30 8.22 -2.24
C PHE A 92 -6.15 9.27 -2.95
N TYR A 93 -6.55 8.96 -4.17
CA TYR A 93 -7.48 9.77 -4.94
C TYR A 93 -8.93 9.30 -4.73
N THR A 94 -9.83 10.23 -4.43
CA THR A 94 -11.23 9.88 -4.08
C THR A 94 -12.22 10.98 -4.47
N SER A 95 -13.51 10.80 -4.22
CA SER A 95 -14.54 11.82 -4.44
C SER A 95 -14.61 12.82 -3.28
N GLN A 96 -15.09 14.03 -3.55
CA GLN A 96 -15.38 15.01 -2.50
C GLN A 96 -16.40 14.47 -1.47
N GLU A 97 -17.35 13.65 -1.95
CA GLU A 97 -18.29 12.94 -1.10
C GLU A 97 -17.58 12.01 -0.11
N THR A 98 -16.68 11.14 -0.60
CA THR A 98 -15.94 10.22 0.28
C THR A 98 -15.10 10.98 1.29
N LEU A 99 -14.42 12.04 0.86
CA LEU A 99 -13.62 12.90 1.74
C LEU A 99 -14.46 13.44 2.91
N THR A 100 -15.61 14.03 2.62
CA THR A 100 -16.45 14.72 3.61
C THR A 100 -17.25 13.76 4.49
N GLN A 101 -17.76 12.67 3.93
CA GLN A 101 -18.63 11.75 4.69
C GLN A 101 -17.85 10.70 5.49
N HIS A 102 -16.67 10.29 5.01
CA HIS A 102 -15.96 9.12 5.55
C HIS A 102 -14.56 9.43 6.11
N LEU A 103 -13.89 10.49 5.60
CA LEU A 103 -12.49 10.77 5.95
C LEU A 103 -12.32 12.02 6.83
N ASP A 104 -13.38 12.82 7.02
CA ASP A 104 -13.35 13.99 7.92
C ASP A 104 -13.04 13.52 9.35
N PRO A 105 -12.01 14.09 10.02
CA PRO A 105 -11.68 13.78 11.42
C PRO A 105 -12.84 13.98 12.40
N ASN A 106 -13.83 14.81 12.05
CA ASN A 106 -15.03 15.07 12.85
C ASN A 106 -16.23 14.21 12.44
N SER A 107 -16.10 13.37 11.40
CA SER A 107 -17.17 12.46 11.00
C SER A 107 -17.37 11.35 12.04
N LYS A 108 -18.58 10.75 12.05
CA LYS A 108 -18.88 9.59 12.90
C LYS A 108 -18.04 8.35 12.56
N GLN A 109 -17.38 8.35 11.41
CA GLN A 109 -16.58 7.22 10.90
C GLN A 109 -15.07 7.50 10.97
N ALA A 110 -14.67 8.58 11.66
CA ALA A 110 -13.29 8.98 11.79
C ALA A 110 -12.43 7.84 12.38
N SER A 111 -11.31 7.56 11.70
CA SER A 111 -10.32 6.56 12.14
C SER A 111 -9.09 7.26 12.69
N ALA A 112 -8.80 7.09 13.98
CA ALA A 112 -7.67 7.75 14.63
C ALA A 112 -6.31 7.39 13.99
N ILE A 113 -6.15 6.14 13.55
CA ILE A 113 -4.93 5.69 12.86
C ILE A 113 -4.83 6.29 11.45
N TRP A 114 -5.96 6.44 10.75
CA TRP A 114 -6.01 7.15 9.47
C TRP A 114 -5.62 8.62 9.63
N SER A 115 -6.25 9.33 10.57
CA SER A 115 -5.95 10.74 10.82
C SER A 115 -4.47 10.97 11.15
N ARG A 116 -3.85 10.07 11.93
CA ARG A 116 -2.42 10.12 12.21
C ARG A 116 -1.58 9.92 10.94
N ALA A 117 -1.89 8.92 10.12
CA ALA A 117 -1.15 8.65 8.88
C ALA A 117 -1.22 9.83 7.88
N VAL A 118 -2.37 10.52 7.82
CA VAL A 118 -2.55 11.73 7.01
C VAL A 118 -1.81 12.93 7.60
N GLN A 119 -1.92 13.16 8.91
CA GLN A 119 -1.21 14.26 9.61
C GLN A 119 0.30 14.11 9.55
N ASP A 120 0.80 12.88 9.59
CA ASP A 120 2.22 12.55 9.43
C ASP A 120 2.69 12.69 7.97
N GLY A 121 1.79 12.98 7.02
CA GLY A 121 2.08 13.12 5.59
C GLY A 121 2.22 11.79 4.83
N ARG A 122 2.25 10.65 5.54
CA ARG A 122 2.50 9.32 4.95
C ARG A 122 1.45 8.91 3.92
N ILE A 123 0.22 9.38 4.12
CA ILE A 123 -0.89 9.22 3.18
C ILE A 123 -1.40 10.61 2.82
N GLN A 124 -1.38 10.94 1.54
CA GLN A 124 -2.01 12.14 1.00
C GLN A 124 -3.37 11.77 0.43
N VAL A 125 -4.41 12.54 0.78
CA VAL A 125 -5.74 12.38 0.19
C VAL A 125 -5.97 13.52 -0.79
N ARG A 126 -6.36 13.18 -2.02
CA ARG A 126 -6.62 14.14 -3.10
C ARG A 126 -7.99 13.83 -3.72
N THR A 127 -8.66 14.85 -4.23
CA THR A 127 -9.90 14.66 -4.98
C THR A 127 -9.60 14.45 -6.46
N ILE A 128 -10.40 13.62 -7.12
CA ILE A 128 -10.39 13.53 -8.58
C ILE A 128 -11.31 14.60 -9.19
N PRO A 129 -10.98 15.10 -10.40
CA PRO A 129 -11.89 15.92 -11.19
C PRO A 129 -13.19 15.18 -11.53
N GLU A 130 -14.29 15.93 -11.60
CA GLU A 130 -15.63 15.37 -11.86
C GLU A 130 -15.77 14.73 -13.25
N GLU A 131 -14.90 15.08 -14.21
CA GLU A 131 -14.90 14.43 -15.53
C GLU A 131 -14.52 12.94 -15.51
N PHE A 132 -13.90 12.44 -14.43
CA PHE A 132 -13.47 11.06 -14.32
C PHE A 132 -14.53 10.19 -13.64
N ASN A 133 -15.24 9.39 -14.43
CA ASN A 133 -16.21 8.43 -13.93
C ASN A 133 -15.55 7.08 -13.54
N LEU A 134 -15.26 6.86 -12.26
CA LEU A 134 -14.66 5.61 -11.78
C LEU A 134 -15.69 4.53 -11.38
N THR A 135 -16.94 4.68 -11.81
CA THR A 135 -17.98 3.68 -11.60
C THR A 135 -18.13 2.70 -12.76
N SER A 136 -17.37 2.89 -13.85
CA SER A 136 -17.33 2.00 -15.01
C SER A 136 -15.90 1.58 -15.36
N ARG A 137 -15.76 0.41 -15.99
CA ARG A 137 -14.47 -0.09 -16.50
C ARG A 137 -13.85 0.88 -17.51
N ASP A 138 -14.66 1.39 -18.44
CA ASP A 138 -14.24 2.35 -19.45
C ASP A 138 -13.71 3.65 -18.81
N GLY A 139 -14.40 4.19 -17.80
CA GLY A 139 -13.95 5.40 -17.14
C GLY A 139 -12.67 5.20 -16.30
N VAL A 140 -12.43 4.01 -15.75
CA VAL A 140 -11.14 3.65 -15.14
C VAL A 140 -10.02 3.61 -16.20
N ASN A 141 -10.26 2.99 -17.36
CA ASN A 141 -9.27 2.97 -18.45
C ASN A 141 -8.95 4.39 -18.93
N ILE A 142 -9.97 5.25 -19.12
CA ILE A 142 -9.81 6.66 -19.49
C ILE A 142 -8.99 7.41 -18.44
N TYR A 143 -9.29 7.21 -17.16
CA TYR A 143 -8.55 7.85 -16.07
C TYR A 143 -7.07 7.45 -16.04
N LEU A 144 -6.78 6.15 -16.14
CA LEU A 144 -5.42 5.61 -16.10
C LEU A 144 -4.63 5.87 -17.40
N SER A 145 -5.30 6.12 -18.53
CA SER A 145 -4.68 6.44 -19.82
C SER A 145 -4.53 7.94 -20.11
N ARG A 146 -4.89 8.83 -19.19
CA ARG A 146 -4.79 10.28 -19.38
C ARG A 146 -3.61 10.91 -18.63
N PRO A 147 -2.99 11.98 -19.15
CA PRO A 147 -1.83 12.62 -18.53
C PRO A 147 -2.09 13.11 -17.10
N TRP A 148 -3.31 13.54 -16.78
CA TRP A 148 -3.64 14.19 -15.50
C TRP A 148 -3.15 13.41 -14.28
N LEU A 149 -3.43 12.10 -14.21
CA LEU A 149 -2.98 11.26 -13.10
C LEU A 149 -1.46 11.30 -13.02
N TRP A 150 -0.79 10.93 -14.11
CA TRP A 150 0.66 10.80 -14.15
C TRP A 150 1.35 12.13 -13.87
N GLU A 151 0.89 13.24 -14.43
CA GLU A 151 1.45 14.58 -14.18
C GLU A 151 1.35 14.96 -12.70
N SER A 152 0.22 14.66 -12.05
CA SER A 152 0.00 14.97 -10.62
C SER A 152 0.90 14.21 -9.63
N LEU A 153 1.58 13.15 -10.11
CA LEU A 153 2.49 12.32 -9.33
C LEU A 153 3.96 12.75 -9.44
N ALA A 154 4.25 13.91 -10.04
CA ALA A 154 5.62 14.45 -10.05
C ALA A 154 6.17 14.63 -8.61
N PRO A 155 7.49 14.42 -8.39
CA PRO A 155 8.52 14.04 -9.35
C PRO A 155 8.78 12.52 -9.45
N ALA A 156 7.84 11.67 -9.02
CA ALA A 156 8.06 10.21 -9.01
C ALA A 156 8.49 9.69 -10.38
N GLN A 157 9.37 8.69 -10.41
CA GLN A 157 9.66 7.89 -11.59
C GLN A 157 8.92 6.56 -11.53
N HIS A 158 8.83 5.97 -10.34
CA HIS A 158 8.18 4.69 -10.11
C HIS A 158 6.85 4.88 -9.38
N VAL A 159 5.78 4.36 -9.98
CA VAL A 159 4.42 4.46 -9.46
C VAL A 159 3.88 3.06 -9.27
N LEU A 160 3.59 2.68 -8.02
CA LEU A 160 2.79 1.49 -7.72
C LEU A 160 1.31 1.87 -7.81
N ILE A 161 0.59 1.26 -8.74
CA ILE A 161 -0.88 1.27 -8.79
C ILE A 161 -1.39 0.05 -8.03
N PHE A 162 -2.34 0.26 -7.12
CA PHE A 162 -3.08 -0.83 -6.49
C PHE A 162 -4.58 -0.49 -6.40
N GLN A 163 -5.43 -1.46 -6.72
CA GLN A 163 -6.88 -1.37 -6.69
C GLN A 163 -7.46 -2.05 -5.45
N THR A 164 -8.75 -1.84 -5.19
CA THR A 164 -9.44 -2.36 -3.99
C THR A 164 -9.62 -3.89 -3.98
N ASP A 165 -9.35 -4.53 -5.12
CA ASP A 165 -9.31 -5.97 -5.34
C ASP A 165 -7.87 -6.52 -5.48
N ALA A 166 -6.88 -5.76 -5.02
CA ALA A 166 -5.47 -6.16 -4.93
C ALA A 166 -4.92 -6.13 -3.50
N ILE A 167 -3.94 -6.99 -3.21
CA ILE A 167 -3.19 -6.99 -1.95
C ILE A 167 -1.69 -7.21 -2.19
N VAL A 168 -0.85 -6.65 -1.31
CA VAL A 168 0.55 -7.05 -1.15
C VAL A 168 0.68 -7.88 0.12
N CYS A 169 1.51 -8.92 0.13
CA CYS A 169 1.55 -9.88 1.23
C CYS A 169 2.63 -9.49 2.25
N ALA A 170 2.27 -9.37 3.53
CA ALA A 170 3.26 -9.01 4.56
C ALA A 170 4.32 -10.11 4.78
N ASN A 171 4.00 -11.34 4.40
CA ASN A 171 4.93 -12.47 4.43
C ASN A 171 5.90 -12.51 3.24
N ALA A 172 5.73 -11.63 2.23
CA ALA A 172 6.58 -11.64 1.05
C ALA A 172 8.06 -11.48 1.42
N HIS A 173 8.89 -12.38 0.89
CA HIS A 173 10.35 -12.34 1.09
C HIS A 173 11.04 -11.21 0.31
N ARG A 174 10.30 -10.55 -0.59
CA ARG A 174 10.77 -9.42 -1.41
C ARG A 174 10.06 -8.14 -0.99
N SER A 175 10.77 -7.03 -1.18
CA SER A 175 10.23 -5.68 -1.11
C SER A 175 9.80 -5.19 -2.49
N LEU A 176 8.99 -4.13 -2.54
CA LEU A 176 8.65 -3.48 -3.81
C LEU A 176 9.89 -2.93 -4.55
N ASP A 177 10.93 -2.58 -3.80
CA ASP A 177 12.18 -2.05 -4.34
C ASP A 177 12.93 -3.06 -5.21
N ASP A 178 12.73 -4.36 -4.97
CA ASP A 178 13.36 -5.44 -5.74
C ASP A 178 12.80 -5.57 -7.17
N PHE A 179 11.83 -4.73 -7.55
CA PHE A 179 11.21 -4.73 -8.87
C PHE A 179 11.39 -3.41 -9.63
N LEU A 180 12.16 -2.46 -9.09
CA LEU A 180 12.31 -1.11 -9.66
C LEU A 180 13.07 -1.06 -11.00
N GLU A 181 13.74 -2.14 -11.39
CA GLU A 181 14.41 -2.24 -12.69
C GLU A 181 13.44 -2.33 -13.88
N TRP A 182 12.18 -2.70 -13.62
CA TRP A 182 11.17 -2.90 -14.66
C TRP A 182 10.40 -1.62 -14.95
N ASP A 183 10.23 -1.30 -16.23
CA ASP A 183 9.41 -0.17 -16.67
C ASP A 183 7.91 -0.44 -16.47
N TRP A 184 7.51 -1.70 -16.51
CA TRP A 184 6.19 -2.16 -16.10
C TRP A 184 6.29 -3.58 -15.57
N ILE A 185 5.71 -3.83 -14.39
CA ILE A 185 5.50 -5.17 -13.88
C ILE A 185 4.13 -5.26 -13.19
N GLY A 186 3.42 -6.35 -13.49
CA GLY A 186 2.12 -6.71 -12.94
C GLY A 186 1.88 -8.20 -13.17
N ALA A 187 0.72 -8.73 -12.77
CA ALA A 187 0.39 -10.13 -13.04
C ALA A 187 0.36 -10.39 -14.56
N PRO A 188 1.02 -11.44 -15.08
CA PRO A 188 1.07 -11.67 -16.51
C PRO A 188 -0.31 -12.12 -17.04
N LEU A 189 -0.79 -11.50 -18.12
CA LEU A 189 -2.03 -11.91 -18.78
C LEU A 189 -1.79 -13.00 -19.84
N HIS A 190 -0.54 -13.12 -20.29
CA HIS A 190 -0.08 -14.11 -21.29
C HIS A 190 1.20 -14.79 -20.79
N ALA A 191 1.40 -16.05 -21.18
CA ALA A 191 2.59 -16.82 -20.78
C ALA A 191 3.87 -16.36 -21.49
N THR A 192 3.75 -15.79 -22.69
CA THR A 192 4.88 -15.43 -23.56
C THR A 192 4.93 -13.94 -23.87
N ASP A 193 3.78 -13.32 -24.09
CA ASP A 193 3.70 -11.92 -24.49
C ASP A 193 3.81 -11.01 -23.26
N ALA A 194 4.50 -9.89 -23.41
CA ALA A 194 4.61 -8.85 -22.38
C ALA A 194 3.28 -8.10 -22.22
N TRP A 195 2.33 -8.75 -21.55
CA TRP A 195 1.01 -8.24 -21.23
C TRP A 195 0.79 -8.41 -19.74
N TYR A 196 0.46 -7.33 -19.08
CA TYR A 196 0.38 -7.31 -17.63
C TYR A 196 -0.93 -6.67 -17.20
N ASN A 197 -1.51 -7.19 -16.12
CA ASN A 197 -2.67 -6.58 -15.52
C ASN A 197 -2.30 -5.26 -14.83
N GLY A 198 -3.19 -4.27 -14.92
CA GLY A 198 -3.01 -2.96 -14.33
C GLY A 198 -3.34 -2.80 -12.83
N GLY A 199 -4.14 -3.68 -12.24
CA GLY A 199 -4.76 -3.44 -10.92
C GLY A 199 -3.86 -3.67 -9.70
N LEU A 200 -2.76 -4.40 -9.87
CA LEU A 200 -1.58 -4.34 -9.01
C LEU A 200 -0.37 -4.29 -9.94
N SER A 201 0.24 -3.12 -10.07
CA SER A 201 1.34 -2.92 -11.02
C SER A 201 2.29 -1.81 -10.62
N LEU A 202 3.57 -2.01 -10.85
CA LEU A 202 4.61 -0.99 -10.76
C LEU A 202 4.90 -0.48 -12.17
N ARG A 203 4.86 0.85 -12.36
CA ARG A 203 4.92 1.48 -13.68
C ARG A 203 5.91 2.65 -13.69
N ASN A 204 6.66 2.78 -14.78
CA ASN A 204 7.51 3.94 -15.08
C ASN A 204 6.66 5.10 -15.58
N ARG A 205 6.49 6.10 -14.71
CA ARG A 205 5.68 7.30 -14.98
C ARG A 205 6.22 8.12 -16.14
N THR A 206 7.53 8.26 -16.28
CA THR A 206 8.15 9.04 -17.36
C THR A 206 7.85 8.40 -18.70
N MET A 207 8.01 7.07 -18.80
CA MET A 207 7.70 6.33 -20.01
C MET A 207 6.22 6.43 -20.40
N ILE A 208 5.31 6.33 -19.42
CA ILE A 208 3.88 6.55 -19.67
C ILE A 208 3.63 7.95 -20.25
N LEU A 209 4.19 8.99 -19.63
CA LEU A 209 4.02 10.36 -20.11
C LEU A 209 4.60 10.57 -21.52
N ASP A 210 5.73 9.94 -21.83
CA ASP A 210 6.34 10.03 -23.16
C ASP A 210 5.46 9.36 -24.22
N ILE A 211 4.90 8.18 -23.93
CA ILE A 211 3.91 7.52 -24.81
C ILE A 211 2.74 8.46 -25.09
N LEU A 212 2.19 9.11 -24.07
CA LEU A 212 1.05 10.02 -24.21
C LEU A 212 1.40 11.29 -25.01
N ARG A 213 2.61 11.85 -24.81
CA ARG A 213 3.08 13.06 -25.52
C ARG A 213 3.31 12.84 -27.01
N GLU A 214 3.54 11.62 -27.43
CA GLU A 214 3.70 11.24 -28.84
C GLU A 214 2.37 11.19 -29.60
N GLY A 215 1.26 11.54 -28.95
CA GLY A 215 -0.07 11.56 -29.55
C GLY A 215 -0.81 10.23 -29.46
N ASN A 216 -0.25 9.23 -28.77
CA ASN A 216 -0.97 7.99 -28.47
C ASN A 216 -2.11 8.28 -27.50
N ASN A 217 -3.30 7.72 -27.79
CA ASN A 217 -4.48 7.94 -26.96
C ASN A 217 -5.39 6.70 -26.99
N TRP A 218 -5.48 6.02 -25.84
CA TRP A 218 -6.26 4.79 -25.70
C TRP A 218 -7.73 4.95 -26.09
N GLU A 219 -8.37 6.05 -25.67
CA GLU A 219 -9.78 6.32 -25.93
C GLU A 219 -10.04 6.49 -27.44
N ASN A 220 -9.25 7.33 -28.12
CA ASN A 220 -9.38 7.57 -29.56
C ASN A 220 -9.04 6.31 -30.38
N GLU A 221 -7.99 5.56 -30.00
CA GLU A 221 -7.59 4.33 -30.68
C GLU A 221 -8.65 3.23 -30.52
N THR A 222 -9.29 3.14 -29.35
CA THR A 222 -10.38 2.18 -29.11
C THR A 222 -11.63 2.57 -29.89
N GLN A 223 -12.03 3.85 -29.85
CA GLN A 223 -13.22 4.35 -30.58
C GLN A 223 -13.08 4.22 -32.11
N SER A 224 -11.88 4.43 -32.65
CA SER A 224 -11.60 4.25 -34.08
C SER A 224 -11.43 2.79 -34.51
N GLY A 225 -11.36 1.85 -33.55
CA GLY A 225 -11.09 0.43 -33.81
C GLY A 225 -9.62 0.11 -34.10
N ALA A 226 -8.71 1.07 -33.94
CA ALA A 226 -7.26 0.84 -34.03
C ALA A 226 -6.73 -0.02 -32.87
N TRP A 227 -7.41 0.01 -31.71
CA TRP A 227 -7.15 -0.84 -30.56
C TRP A 227 -8.39 -1.64 -30.17
N THR A 228 -8.26 -2.97 -30.06
CA THR A 228 -9.37 -3.89 -29.73
C THR A 228 -8.98 -4.94 -28.68
N PHE A 229 -7.77 -4.84 -28.11
CA PHE A 229 -7.11 -5.93 -27.39
C PHE A 229 -7.20 -5.83 -25.86
N GLY A 230 -7.97 -4.90 -25.30
CA GLY A 230 -8.20 -4.81 -23.86
C GLY A 230 -8.22 -3.39 -23.31
N GLY A 231 -8.01 -3.28 -21.99
CA GLY A 231 -7.98 -2.03 -21.26
C GLY A 231 -6.72 -1.21 -21.52
N GLU A 232 -6.52 -0.19 -20.68
CA GLU A 232 -5.34 0.67 -20.76
C GLU A 232 -4.05 -0.09 -20.44
N ASP A 233 -4.14 -1.14 -19.62
CA ASP A 233 -3.03 -1.95 -19.13
C ASP A 233 -2.39 -2.75 -20.27
N ALA A 234 -3.21 -3.47 -21.02
CA ALA A 234 -2.80 -4.14 -22.24
C ALA A 234 -2.28 -3.13 -23.28
N TRP A 235 -2.94 -1.97 -23.40
CA TRP A 235 -2.52 -0.93 -24.36
C TRP A 235 -1.14 -0.37 -24.02
N PHE A 236 -0.90 0.05 -22.78
CA PHE A 236 0.41 0.52 -22.35
C PHE A 236 1.47 -0.58 -22.45
N SER A 237 1.14 -1.83 -22.08
CA SER A 237 2.05 -2.96 -22.23
C SER A 237 2.55 -3.07 -23.68
N ARG A 238 1.64 -2.99 -24.66
CA ARG A 238 2.00 -3.00 -26.09
C ARG A 238 2.78 -1.78 -26.54
N LYS A 239 2.41 -0.58 -26.08
CA LYS A 239 3.14 0.66 -26.43
C LYS A 239 4.55 0.66 -25.84
N MET A 240 4.74 0.12 -24.65
CA MET A 240 6.04 -0.03 -24.00
C MET A 240 6.91 -1.09 -24.71
N ASP A 241 6.34 -2.26 -25.00
CA ASP A 241 7.02 -3.32 -25.75
C ASP A 241 7.51 -2.82 -27.13
N ALA A 242 6.64 -2.12 -27.87
CA ALA A 242 6.98 -1.55 -29.17
C ALA A 242 8.10 -0.48 -29.12
N ARG A 243 8.39 0.08 -27.95
CA ARG A 243 9.45 1.07 -27.72
C ARG A 243 10.73 0.47 -27.14
N GLY A 244 10.76 -0.84 -26.87
CA GLY A 244 11.91 -1.51 -26.25
C GLY A 244 12.06 -1.18 -24.77
N ALA A 245 10.95 -1.02 -24.05
CA ALA A 245 10.95 -0.89 -22.59
C ALA A 245 11.60 -2.13 -21.92
N HIS A 246 12.16 -1.94 -20.72
CA HIS A 246 12.67 -3.04 -19.92
C HIS A 246 11.51 -3.74 -19.22
N LEU A 247 11.02 -4.83 -19.83
CA LEU A 247 9.84 -5.58 -19.38
C LEU A 247 10.24 -6.98 -18.88
N PRO A 248 9.64 -7.46 -17.77
CA PRO A 248 9.99 -8.73 -17.17
C PRO A 248 9.48 -9.92 -17.98
N PRO A 249 10.21 -11.06 -18.00
CA PRO A 249 9.63 -12.32 -18.42
C PRO A 249 8.51 -12.76 -17.46
N ALA A 250 7.58 -13.59 -17.93
CA ALA A 250 6.43 -14.02 -17.15
C ALA A 250 6.80 -14.60 -15.77
N GLN A 251 7.94 -15.30 -15.66
CA GLN A 251 8.40 -15.86 -14.39
C GLN A 251 8.68 -14.78 -13.33
N GLU A 252 9.28 -13.64 -13.70
CA GLU A 252 9.51 -12.52 -12.78
C GLU A 252 8.19 -11.80 -12.46
N SER A 253 7.30 -11.66 -13.44
CA SER A 253 5.95 -11.12 -13.21
C SER A 253 5.15 -11.94 -12.20
N LEU A 254 5.28 -13.28 -12.23
CA LEU A 254 4.67 -14.16 -11.23
C LEU A 254 5.25 -13.94 -9.84
N GLN A 255 6.55 -13.63 -9.70
CA GLN A 255 7.13 -13.26 -8.40
C GLN A 255 6.49 -11.98 -7.85
N PHE A 256 6.09 -11.05 -8.72
CA PHE A 256 5.45 -9.80 -8.32
C PHE A 256 3.97 -9.99 -7.97
N ALA A 257 3.16 -10.54 -8.87
CA ALA A 257 1.74 -10.69 -8.63
C ALA A 257 1.09 -11.90 -9.32
N CYS A 258 0.18 -12.55 -8.60
CA CYS A 258 -0.67 -13.64 -9.10
C CYS A 258 -2.13 -13.17 -9.26
N GLU A 259 -2.84 -13.75 -10.22
CA GLU A 259 -4.23 -13.37 -10.57
C GLU A 259 -5.08 -14.58 -10.96
N PHE A 260 -4.53 -15.58 -11.64
CA PHE A 260 -5.25 -16.78 -12.04
C PHE A 260 -4.82 -18.02 -11.25
N ASP A 261 -5.66 -19.07 -11.24
CA ASP A 261 -5.35 -20.36 -10.60
C ASP A 261 -3.97 -20.90 -11.01
N TRP A 262 -3.65 -20.83 -12.30
CA TRP A 262 -2.37 -21.31 -12.84
C TRP A 262 -1.17 -20.46 -12.40
N HIS A 263 -1.37 -19.17 -12.07
CA HIS A 263 -0.32 -18.35 -11.44
C HIS A 263 0.02 -18.92 -10.07
N VAL A 264 -1.00 -19.22 -9.26
CA VAL A 264 -0.84 -19.74 -7.90
C VAL A 264 -0.20 -21.13 -7.92
N ASP A 265 -0.44 -21.93 -8.96
CA ASP A 265 0.23 -23.22 -9.12
C ASP A 265 1.72 -23.11 -9.44
N GLN A 266 2.14 -22.06 -10.13
CA GLN A 266 3.54 -21.84 -10.49
C GLN A 266 4.31 -21.03 -9.44
N GLN A 267 3.65 -20.07 -8.80
CA GLN A 267 4.22 -19.22 -7.78
C GLN A 267 3.30 -19.19 -6.55
N LYS A 268 3.75 -19.91 -5.52
CA LYS A 268 3.05 -20.08 -4.25
C LYS A 268 3.22 -18.88 -3.33
N GLU A 269 4.34 -18.17 -3.47
CA GLU A 269 4.77 -17.10 -2.58
C GLU A 269 5.03 -15.79 -3.36
N PRO A 270 4.06 -15.24 -4.09
CA PRO A 270 4.24 -13.97 -4.80
C PRO A 270 4.28 -12.79 -3.81
N PHE A 271 4.78 -11.66 -4.27
CA PHE A 271 4.75 -10.40 -3.53
C PHE A 271 3.31 -9.90 -3.31
N GLY A 272 2.39 -10.15 -4.24
CA GLY A 272 1.00 -9.76 -4.08
C GLY A 272 0.03 -10.55 -4.97
N TYR A 273 -1.24 -10.16 -4.88
CA TYR A 273 -2.33 -10.75 -5.64
C TYR A 273 -3.28 -9.68 -6.14
N HIS A 274 -3.92 -9.95 -7.27
CA HIS A 274 -4.95 -9.10 -7.85
C HIS A 274 -6.10 -9.96 -8.40
N LYS A 275 -7.35 -9.55 -8.21
CA LYS A 275 -8.56 -10.24 -8.72
C LYS A 275 -8.74 -11.72 -8.35
N ILE A 276 -7.94 -12.26 -7.44
CA ILE A 276 -7.99 -13.68 -7.02
C ILE A 276 -9.40 -14.11 -6.58
N HIS A 277 -10.15 -13.24 -5.87
CA HIS A 277 -11.51 -13.57 -5.44
C HIS A 277 -12.46 -13.92 -6.60
N LYS A 278 -12.15 -13.44 -7.79
CA LYS A 278 -12.89 -13.69 -9.02
C LYS A 278 -12.25 -14.76 -9.90
N ASN A 279 -10.94 -14.63 -10.11
CA ASN A 279 -10.19 -15.40 -11.11
C ASN A 279 -9.59 -16.69 -10.54
N ALA A 280 -9.47 -16.79 -9.22
CA ALA A 280 -8.91 -17.95 -8.53
C ALA A 280 -9.60 -18.29 -7.20
N PRO A 281 -10.95 -18.33 -7.13
CA PRO A 281 -11.66 -18.57 -5.88
C PRO A 281 -11.33 -19.95 -5.27
N SER A 282 -10.94 -20.91 -6.10
CA SER A 282 -10.56 -22.27 -5.67
C SER A 282 -9.25 -22.31 -4.88
N LYS A 283 -8.40 -21.29 -5.01
CA LYS A 283 -7.09 -21.18 -4.37
C LYS A 283 -7.10 -20.33 -3.10
N LEU A 284 -8.24 -19.74 -2.72
CA LEU A 284 -8.30 -18.80 -1.60
C LEU A 284 -7.79 -19.39 -0.29
N ASP A 285 -8.13 -20.63 0.04
CA ASP A 285 -7.67 -21.27 1.28
C ASP A 285 -6.14 -21.40 1.33
N GLU A 286 -5.51 -21.72 0.19
CA GLU A 286 -4.06 -21.79 0.02
C GLU A 286 -3.43 -20.39 0.12
N ILE A 287 -4.01 -19.42 -0.58
CA ILE A 287 -3.53 -18.03 -0.60
C ILE A 287 -3.62 -17.42 0.79
N ILE A 288 -4.66 -17.71 1.59
CA ILE A 288 -4.82 -17.21 2.96
C ILE A 288 -3.71 -17.73 3.88
N GLN A 289 -3.17 -18.93 3.64
CA GLN A 289 -2.03 -19.43 4.43
C GLN A 289 -0.78 -18.58 4.21
N TRP A 290 -0.57 -18.12 2.97
CA TRP A 290 0.57 -17.28 2.60
C TRP A 290 0.34 -15.79 2.90
N CYS A 291 -0.86 -15.29 2.60
CA CYS A 291 -1.21 -13.88 2.53
C CYS A 291 -2.58 -13.66 3.19
N PRO A 292 -2.68 -13.77 4.52
CA PRO A 292 -3.96 -13.68 5.23
C PRO A 292 -4.69 -12.35 4.99
N GLU A 293 -3.95 -11.30 4.62
CA GLU A 293 -4.48 -9.97 4.32
C GLU A 293 -5.26 -9.90 3.00
N ILE A 294 -5.25 -10.97 2.17
CA ILE A 294 -6.11 -11.08 0.98
C ILE A 294 -7.60 -10.88 1.31
N THR A 295 -7.99 -11.13 2.56
CA THR A 295 -9.34 -10.89 3.09
C THR A 295 -9.73 -9.41 3.20
N LEU A 296 -8.75 -8.49 3.16
CA LEU A 296 -8.97 -7.05 3.07
C LEU A 296 -9.33 -6.61 1.65
N ALA A 297 -8.76 -7.27 0.64
CA ALA A 297 -9.17 -7.11 -0.75
C ALA A 297 -10.54 -7.75 -0.97
N ALA A 298 -11.35 -7.17 -1.86
CA ALA A 298 -12.68 -7.69 -2.18
C ALA A 298 -12.88 -7.78 -3.69
N PRO A 299 -13.84 -8.58 -4.18
CA PRO A 299 -14.18 -8.53 -5.60
C PRO A 299 -14.46 -7.11 -6.06
N GLY A 300 -13.83 -6.69 -7.17
CA GLY A 300 -14.10 -5.40 -7.79
C GLY A 300 -15.59 -5.22 -8.09
N LYS A 301 -16.09 -3.99 -7.93
CA LYS A 301 -17.51 -3.66 -8.16
C LYS A 301 -17.85 -3.48 -9.65
N LEU A 302 -16.84 -3.36 -10.50
CA LEU A 302 -17.02 -3.16 -11.93
C LEU A 302 -17.37 -4.50 -12.59
N ALA A 303 -18.42 -4.51 -13.41
CA ALA A 303 -18.72 -5.64 -14.27
C ALA A 303 -17.61 -5.84 -15.32
N ASP A 304 -17.40 -7.09 -15.77
CA ASP A 304 -16.41 -7.40 -16.82
C ASP A 304 -16.76 -6.79 -18.18
#